data_AF-A0A1I5E812-F1
#
_entry.id   AF-A0A1I5E812-F1
#
_cell.length_a   1.000
_cell.length_b   1.000
_cell.length_c   1.000
_cell.angle_alpha   90.00
_cell.angle_beta   90.00
_cell.angle_gamma   90.00
#
_symmetry.space_group_name_H-M   'P 1'
#
loop_
_entity.id
_entity.type
_entity.pdbx_description
1 polymer ?
#
loop_
_entity_poly.entity_id
_entity_poly.type
_entity_poly.pdbx_seq_one_letter_code
_entity_poly.pdbx_strand_id
1 'polypeptide(L)'
;MIHGIIPGMRDECWRAEVGPENATWLSTECRTARLAPEYRPMDVGDGVVQFSRRAMSAIRELGEEEDGYITDDGEGVRIWIGEDAFDVELVE
;
A
#
# COMPACT_ATOMS: atom_id res chain seq x y z
N MET A 1 -15.66 -23.75 20.23
CA MET A 1 -14.86 -22.58 20.62
C MET A 1 -13.40 -22.97 20.49
N ILE A 2 -12.76 -22.63 19.38
CA ILE A 2 -11.37 -22.15 19.30
C ILE A 2 -11.19 -21.62 17.88
N HIS A 3 -11.42 -20.31 17.75
CA HIS A 3 -11.03 -19.53 16.58
C HIS A 3 -9.50 -19.56 16.58
N GLY A 4 -8.90 -20.18 15.57
CA GLY A 4 -7.44 -20.24 15.40
C GLY A 4 -6.92 -18.84 15.09
N ILE A 5 -6.74 -18.03 16.13
CA ILE A 5 -5.97 -16.79 16.06
C ILE A 5 -4.55 -17.23 15.74
N ILE A 6 -4.09 -16.96 14.52
CA ILE A 6 -2.68 -17.10 14.15
C ILE A 6 -1.91 -16.08 15.01
N PRO A 7 -1.11 -16.51 15.99
CA PRO A 7 -0.35 -15.60 16.82
C PRO A 7 0.96 -15.27 16.09
N GLY A 8 1.14 -14.02 15.65
CA GLY A 8 2.47 -13.51 15.33
C GLY A 8 2.73 -12.92 13.93
N MET A 9 1.81 -12.17 13.34
CA MET A 9 2.20 -11.11 12.42
C MET A 9 1.94 -9.78 13.13
N ARG A 10 3.00 -9.07 13.51
CA ARG A 10 2.87 -7.61 13.69
C ARG A 10 2.52 -7.13 12.28
N ASP A 11 1.26 -6.79 12.05
CA ASP A 11 0.81 -6.22 10.78
C ASP A 11 1.43 -4.82 10.65
N GLU A 12 2.72 -4.78 10.33
CA GLU A 12 3.41 -3.58 9.86
C GLU A 12 2.54 -3.03 8.72
N CYS A 13 1.87 -1.92 9.00
CA CYS A 13 0.91 -1.29 8.10
C CYS A 13 1.50 0.05 7.70
N TRP A 14 1.66 0.26 6.41
CA TRP A 14 2.12 1.52 5.87
C TRP A 14 0.92 2.38 5.52
N ARG A 15 0.97 3.68 5.82
CA ARG A 15 -0.05 4.64 5.40
C ARG A 15 0.58 5.73 4.56
N ALA A 16 -0.07 6.06 3.46
CA ALA A 16 0.34 7.17 2.59
C ALA A 16 -0.82 8.13 2.42
N GLU A 17 -0.56 9.42 2.62
CA GLU A 17 -1.51 10.48 2.29
C GLU A 17 -1.33 10.84 0.82
N VAL A 18 -2.23 10.34 -0.02
CA VAL A 18 -2.19 10.50 -1.48
C VAL A 18 -3.30 11.42 -2.00
N GLY A 19 -4.27 11.76 -1.15
CA GLY A 19 -5.48 12.47 -1.52
C GLY A 19 -6.62 11.51 -1.92
N PRO A 20 -7.90 11.94 -1.79
CA PRO A 20 -9.08 11.08 -1.94
C PRO A 20 -9.22 10.48 -3.35
N GLU A 21 -8.82 11.22 -4.38
CA GLU A 21 -8.86 10.76 -5.77
C GLU A 21 -7.84 9.63 -6.01
N ASN A 22 -6.61 9.81 -5.55
CA ASN A 22 -5.54 8.82 -5.69
C ASN A 22 -5.77 7.60 -4.79
N ALA A 23 -6.28 7.78 -3.57
CA ALA A 23 -6.60 6.69 -2.66
C ALA A 23 -7.70 5.78 -3.25
N THR A 24 -8.72 6.40 -3.84
CA THR A 24 -9.76 5.68 -4.59
C THR A 24 -9.15 4.94 -5.77
N TRP A 25 -8.38 5.62 -6.62
CA TRP A 25 -7.75 5.03 -7.79
C TRP A 25 -6.83 3.83 -7.44
N LEU A 26 -6.00 3.95 -6.41
CA LEU A 26 -5.15 2.87 -5.91
C LEU A 26 -5.97 1.68 -5.40
N SER A 27 -7.10 1.93 -4.74
CA SER A 27 -7.95 0.89 -4.17
C SER A 27 -8.89 0.22 -5.18
N THR A 28 -9.22 0.86 -6.31
CA THR A 28 -10.23 0.36 -7.26
C THR A 28 -9.72 0.13 -8.68
N GLU A 29 -8.84 0.99 -9.19
CA GLU A 29 -8.46 1.03 -10.60
C GLU A 29 -7.04 0.50 -10.86
N CYS A 30 -6.14 0.56 -9.87
CA CYS A 30 -4.77 0.10 -10.00
C CYS A 30 -4.68 -1.42 -10.23
N ARG A 31 -3.66 -1.89 -10.94
CA ARG A 31 -3.48 -3.32 -11.25
C ARG A 31 -3.30 -4.16 -9.98
N THR A 32 -2.73 -3.58 -8.92
CA THR A 32 -2.65 -4.19 -7.57
C THR A 32 -4.00 -4.29 -6.87
N ALA A 33 -4.98 -3.46 -7.20
CA ALA A 33 -6.37 -3.62 -6.73
C ALA A 33 -7.03 -4.92 -7.24
N ARG A 34 -6.51 -5.49 -8.34
CA ARG A 34 -6.95 -6.80 -8.89
C ARG A 34 -6.30 -7.99 -8.20
N LEU A 35 -5.31 -7.77 -7.32
CA LEU A 35 -4.71 -8.84 -6.54
C LEU A 35 -5.65 -9.29 -5.41
N ALA A 36 -5.26 -10.36 -4.72
CA ALA A 36 -5.98 -10.80 -3.54
C ALA A 36 -6.00 -9.67 -2.47
N PRO A 37 -7.03 -9.62 -1.61
CA PRO A 37 -7.21 -8.53 -0.64
C PRO A 37 -6.03 -8.32 0.32
N GLU A 38 -5.21 -9.34 0.53
CA GLU A 38 -3.98 -9.30 1.34
C GLU A 38 -2.83 -8.54 0.66
N TYR A 39 -2.92 -8.31 -0.65
CA TYR A 39 -1.89 -7.71 -1.50
C TYR A 39 -2.34 -6.39 -2.14
N ARG A 40 -3.57 -5.94 -1.86
CA ARG A 40 -4.11 -4.71 -2.46
C ARG A 40 -4.04 -3.53 -1.49
N PRO A 41 -3.90 -2.29 -1.99
CA PRO A 41 -4.08 -1.09 -1.19
C PRO A 41 -5.50 -1.01 -0.64
N MET A 42 -5.66 -0.52 0.58
CA MET A 42 -6.97 -0.28 1.20
C MET A 42 -7.15 1.20 1.45
N ASP A 43 -8.15 1.81 0.82
CA ASP A 43 -8.58 3.16 1.18
C ASP A 43 -9.12 3.16 2.61
N VAL A 44 -8.48 3.94 3.49
CA VAL A 44 -8.92 4.13 4.88
C VAL A 44 -9.68 5.45 5.06
N GLY A 45 -9.90 6.20 3.98
CA GLY A 45 -10.56 7.48 3.97
C GLY A 45 -9.63 8.65 4.23
N ASP A 46 -10.17 9.87 4.13
CA ASP A 46 -9.44 11.15 4.28
C ASP A 46 -8.31 11.36 3.24
N GLY A 47 -8.33 10.59 2.14
CA GLY A 47 -7.23 10.59 1.17
C GLY A 47 -6.00 9.80 1.62
N VAL A 48 -6.15 8.97 2.64
CA VAL A 48 -5.11 8.09 3.15
C VAL A 48 -5.37 6.67 2.64
N VAL A 49 -4.32 6.05 2.10
CA VAL A 49 -4.33 4.65 1.69
C VAL A 49 -3.42 3.85 2.62
N GLN A 50 -3.87 2.65 2.98
CA GLN A 50 -3.12 1.72 3.81
C GLN A 50 -2.61 0.53 2.98
N PHE A 51 -1.37 0.15 3.23
CA PHE A 51 -0.71 -1.01 2.64
C PHE A 51 -0.26 -1.96 3.73
N SER A 52 -0.63 -3.23 3.60
CA SER A 52 -0.04 -4.29 4.40
C SER A 52 1.35 -4.66 3.87
N ARG A 53 2.18 -5.29 4.70
CA ARG A 53 3.52 -5.79 4.29
C ARG A 53 3.54 -6.56 2.98
N ARG A 54 2.52 -7.40 2.74
CA ARG A 54 2.40 -8.15 1.48
C ARG A 54 2.04 -7.27 0.28
N ALA A 55 1.17 -6.27 0.49
CA ALA A 55 0.83 -5.28 -0.54
C ALA A 55 2.06 -4.45 -0.92
N MET A 56 2.87 -4.04 0.07
CA MET A 56 4.15 -3.37 -0.14
C MET A 56 5.11 -4.20 -1.02
N SER A 57 5.28 -5.49 -0.71
CA SER A 57 6.12 -6.37 -1.53
C SER A 57 5.58 -6.53 -2.95
N ALA A 58 4.26 -6.72 -3.10
CA ALA A 58 3.63 -6.86 -4.42
C ALA A 58 3.76 -5.59 -5.27
N ILE A 59 3.57 -4.41 -4.69
CA ILE A 59 3.75 -3.13 -5.39
C ILE A 59 5.22 -2.92 -5.76
N ARG A 60 6.17 -3.29 -4.90
CA ARG A 60 7.60 -3.19 -5.20
C ARG A 60 8.00 -4.07 -6.39
N GLU A 61 7.42 -5.27 -6.49
CA GLU A 61 7.67 -6.19 -7.59
C GLU A 61 6.96 -5.76 -8.89
N LEU A 62 5.73 -5.23 -8.80
CA LEU A 62 4.94 -4.83 -9.96
C LEU A 62 5.25 -3.42 -10.49
N GLY A 63 5.70 -2.52 -9.63
CA GLY A 63 6.03 -1.13 -9.97
C GLY A 63 7.27 -1.00 -10.85
N GLU A 64 8.11 -2.03 -10.97
CA GLU A 64 9.23 -2.02 -11.93
C GLU A 64 8.74 -2.10 -13.39
N GLU A 65 7.50 -2.56 -13.62
CA GLU A 65 6.88 -2.68 -14.95
C GLU A 65 5.75 -1.66 -15.22
N GLU A 66 5.27 -0.90 -14.23
CA GLU A 66 4.08 -0.02 -14.34
C GLU A 66 4.21 1.29 -13.53
N ASP A 67 3.42 2.30 -13.92
CA ASP A 67 3.22 3.57 -13.23
C ASP A 67 2.57 3.36 -11.83
N GLY A 68 3.39 3.31 -10.79
CA GLY A 68 2.95 2.90 -9.44
C GLY A 68 4.05 2.26 -8.59
N TYR A 69 5.26 2.84 -8.52
CA TYR A 69 6.40 2.19 -7.87
C TYR A 69 6.72 2.77 -6.49
N ILE A 70 7.19 1.90 -5.58
CA ILE A 70 7.64 2.31 -4.25
C ILE A 70 9.16 2.41 -4.25
N THR A 71 9.68 3.56 -3.85
CA THR A 71 11.12 3.79 -3.65
C THR A 71 11.42 3.89 -2.16
N ASP A 72 12.47 3.19 -1.75
CA ASP A 72 13.08 3.30 -0.43
C ASP A 72 14.43 3.99 -0.65
N ASP A 73 14.48 5.31 -0.48
CA ASP A 73 15.71 6.10 -0.72
C ASP A 73 16.60 6.17 0.53
N GLY A 74 16.39 5.29 1.51
CA GLY A 74 17.11 5.27 2.79
C GLY A 74 16.72 6.39 3.77
N GLU A 75 15.94 7.39 3.33
CA GLU A 75 15.34 8.45 4.15
C GLU A 75 13.90 8.14 4.57
N GLY A 76 13.25 7.18 3.91
CA GLY A 76 11.86 6.81 4.09
C GLY A 76 11.31 6.07 2.86
N VAL A 77 10.12 5.50 3.01
CA VAL A 77 9.42 4.80 1.94
C VAL A 77 8.51 5.82 1.24
N ARG A 78 8.56 5.90 -0.09
CA ARG A 78 7.67 6.75 -0.90
C ARG A 78 6.97 5.95 -1.98
N ILE A 79 5.69 6.26 -2.22
CA ILE A 79 4.93 5.70 -3.34
C ILE A 79 4.82 6.73 -4.46
N TRP A 80 5.15 6.32 -5.68
CA TRP A 80 5.03 7.13 -6.88
C TRP A 80 3.77 6.73 -7.63
N ILE A 81 2.94 7.70 -8.00
CA ILE A 81 1.72 7.51 -8.80
C ILE A 81 1.79 8.49 -9.96
N GLY A 82 2.04 8.02 -11.18
CA GLY A 82 2.30 8.96 -12.27
C GLY A 82 3.65 9.67 -12.06
N GLU A 83 3.59 10.99 -12.12
CA GLU A 83 4.73 11.89 -11.85
C GLU A 83 4.77 12.36 -10.38
N ASP A 84 3.75 12.04 -9.58
CA ASP A 84 3.62 12.45 -8.19
C ASP A 84 4.25 11.44 -7.22
N ALA A 85 4.88 11.94 -6.16
CA ALA A 85 5.47 11.14 -5.08
C ALA A 85 4.80 11.47 -3.75
N PHE A 86 4.42 10.43 -3.02
CA PHE A 86 3.77 10.55 -1.72
C PHE A 86 4.58 9.83 -0.65
N ASP A 87 4.65 10.45 0.53
CA ASP A 87 5.35 9.89 1.67
C ASP A 87 4.54 8.75 2.31
N VAL A 88 5.24 7.70 2.73
CA VAL A 88 4.65 6.50 3.30
C VAL A 88 5.18 6.31 4.71
N GLU A 89 4.30 6.46 5.68
CA GLU A 89 4.60 6.30 7.09
C GLU A 89 4.31 4.87 7.55
N LEU A 90 5.23 4.27 8.30
CA LEU A 90 4.97 3.00 8.98
C LEU A 90 4.13 3.25 10.23
N VAL A 91 2.98 2.57 10.30
CA VAL A 91 2.04 2.57 11.42
C VAL A 91 2.09 1.18 12.07
N GLU A 92 2.66 1.11 13.27
CA GLU A 92 2.79 -0.11 14.10
C GLU A 92 1.51 -0.50 14.85
#